data_AF-A0A5D2V591-F1
#
_entry.id   AF-A0A5D2V591-F1
#
_cell.length_a   1.000
_cell.length_b   1.000
_cell.length_c   1.000
_cell.angle_alpha   90.00
_cell.angle_beta   90.00
_cell.angle_gamma   90.00
#
_symmetry.space_group_name_H-M   'P 1'
#
loop_
_entity.id
_entity.type
_entity.pdbx_description
1 polymer ?
#
loop_
_entity_poly.entity_id
_entity_poly.type
_entity_poly.pdbx_seq_one_letter_code
_entity_poly.pdbx_strand_id
1 'polypeptide(L)'
;MRHVLYGYFSQKSGLLIYLEDSHLTRVQTQEENEGGCASAYWETTIGSCIGDYRDVDGVLIAHQGRSIATVFRFGELSMQPQQESNGRILEH
;
A
#
# COMPACT_ATOMS: atom_id res chain seq x y z
N MET A 1 -5.93 -7.48 3.84
CA MET A 1 -4.94 -6.48 4.29
C MET A 1 -3.59 -7.16 4.29
N ARG A 2 -2.61 -6.63 3.56
CA ARG A 2 -1.25 -7.17 3.51
C ARG A 2 -0.32 -6.12 4.08
N HIS A 3 0.54 -6.55 5.00
CA HIS A 3 1.58 -5.73 5.59
C HIS A 3 2.89 -6.53 5.53
N VAL A 4 3.93 -5.94 4.99
CA VAL A 4 5.25 -6.55 4.87
C VAL A 4 6.30 -5.55 5.33
N LEU A 5 7.14 -6.00 6.25
CA LEU A 5 8.26 -5.22 6.78
C LEU A 5 9.55 -6.01 6.58
N TYR A 6 10.59 -5.35 6.08
CA TYR A 6 11.92 -5.93 6.02
C TYR A 6 13.00 -4.85 6.19
N GLY A 7 14.22 -5.25 6.54
CA GLY A 7 15.31 -4.33 6.77
C GLY A 7 16.59 -5.07 7.07
N TYR A 8 17.67 -4.32 7.29
CA TYR A 8 18.95 -4.92 7.64
C TYR A 8 19.74 -4.07 8.62
N PHE A 9 20.53 -4.78 9.42
CA PHE A 9 21.41 -4.23 10.43
C PHE A 9 22.86 -4.32 9.96
N SER A 10 23.70 -3.42 10.46
CA SER A 10 25.14 -3.52 10.34
C SER A 10 25.64 -4.74 11.12
N GLN A 11 26.29 -5.70 10.45
CA GLN A 11 26.87 -6.87 11.13
C GLN A 11 27.90 -6.47 12.19
N LYS A 12 28.64 -5.38 11.97
CA LYS A 12 29.70 -4.91 12.86
C LYS A 12 29.15 -4.27 14.14
N SER A 13 28.07 -3.49 14.04
CA SER A 13 27.59 -2.64 15.13
C SER A 13 26.21 -3.03 15.68
N GLY A 14 25.47 -3.88 14.97
CA GLY A 14 24.08 -4.22 15.30
C GLY A 14 23.08 -3.09 15.04
N LEU A 15 23.51 -1.95 14.51
CA LEU A 15 22.65 -0.79 14.26
C LEU A 15 21.82 -0.97 12.99
N LEU A 16 20.58 -0.51 13.01
CA LEU A 16 19.67 -0.56 11.86
C LEU A 16 20.15 0.44 10.79
N ILE A 17 20.31 -0.02 9.55
CA ILE A 17 20.77 0.81 8.43
C ILE A 17 19.60 1.16 7.50
N TYR A 18 18.72 0.20 7.25
CA TYR A 18 17.58 0.36 6.35
C TYR A 18 16.38 -0.42 6.84
N LEU A 19 15.20 0.16 6.61
CA LEU A 19 13.91 -0.44 6.86
C LEU A 19 12.97 -0.09 5.70
N GLU A 20 12.27 -1.08 5.17
CA GLU A 20 11.18 -0.90 4.23
C GLU A 20 9.90 -1.51 4.76
N ASP A 21 8.84 -0.73 4.66
CA ASP A 21 7.49 -1.06 5.08
C ASP A 21 6.54 -0.93 3.90
N SER A 22 5.74 -1.97 3.62
CA SER A 22 4.74 -1.99 2.55
C SER A 22 3.36 -2.38 3.09
N HIS A 23 2.38 -1.50 2.88
CA HIS A 23 1.00 -1.63 3.34
C HIS A 23 0.00 -1.58 2.19
N LEU A 24 -0.82 -2.62 2.06
CA LEU A 24 -1.93 -2.70 1.09
C LEU A 24 -3.29 -2.56 1.78
N THR A 25 -4.04 -1.53 1.39
CA THR A 25 -5.38 -1.21 1.89
C THR A 25 -6.40 -1.21 0.74
N ARG A 26 -7.62 -1.69 1.01
CA ARG A 26 -8.75 -1.62 0.07
C ARG A 26 -9.68 -0.50 0.52
N VAL A 27 -10.04 0.38 -0.41
CA VAL A 27 -10.95 1.51 -0.20
C VAL A 27 -12.18 1.28 -1.07
N GLN A 28 -13.37 1.38 -0.47
CA GLN A 28 -14.63 1.36 -1.24
C GLN A 28 -14.84 2.73 -1.87
N THR A 29 -15.20 2.76 -3.15
CA THR A 29 -15.51 3.99 -3.88
C THR A 29 -16.99 3.97 -4.24
N GLN A 30 -17.72 5.04 -3.90
CA GLN A 30 -19.08 5.24 -4.42
C GLN A 30 -18.96 5.67 -5.89
N GLU A 31 -19.26 4.78 -6.82
CA GLU A 31 -19.55 5.21 -8.20
C GLU A 31 -20.97 5.78 -8.18
N GLU A 32 -21.08 7.10 -8.26
CA GLU A 32 -22.31 7.84 -7.99
C GLU A 32 -23.43 7.69 -9.04
N ASN A 33 -23.29 6.86 -10.09
CA ASN A 33 -24.29 6.83 -11.16
C ASN A 33 -24.89 5.47 -11.57
N GLU A 34 -24.33 4.31 -11.23
CA GLU A 34 -24.91 3.03 -11.69
C GLU A 34 -24.69 1.87 -10.69
N GLY A 35 -25.43 1.85 -9.57
CA GLY A 35 -25.78 0.64 -8.81
C GLY A 35 -24.67 -0.30 -8.30
N GLY A 36 -23.39 0.04 -8.47
CA GLY A 36 -22.24 -0.81 -8.20
C GLY A 36 -21.28 -0.23 -7.17
N CYS A 37 -20.77 -1.08 -6.28
CA CYS A 37 -19.68 -0.72 -5.36
C CYS A 37 -18.34 -1.06 -6.01
N ALA A 38 -17.69 -0.07 -6.62
CA ALA A 38 -16.30 -0.21 -7.05
C ALA A 38 -15.38 -0.19 -5.82
N SER A 39 -14.24 -0.87 -5.90
CA SER A 39 -13.23 -0.80 -4.83
C SER A 39 -11.84 -0.60 -5.41
N ALA A 40 -11.14 0.41 -4.90
CA ALA A 40 -9.76 0.68 -5.24
C ALA A 40 -8.81 0.04 -4.22
N TYR A 41 -7.67 -0.46 -4.67
CA TYR A 41 -6.58 -0.87 -3.81
C TYR A 41 -5.49 0.20 -3.81
N TRP A 42 -4.97 0.47 -2.63
CA TRP A 42 -3.89 1.42 -2.38
C TRP A 42 -2.75 0.71 -1.69
N GLU A 43 -1.59 0.74 -2.32
CA GLU A 43 -0.34 0.27 -1.74
C GLU A 43 0.52 1.48 -1.38
N THR A 44 1.01 1.50 -0.15
CA THR A 44 1.99 2.48 0.33
C THR A 44 3.26 1.75 0.72
N THR A 45 4.37 2.11 0.09
CA THR A 45 5.70 1.59 0.43
C THR A 45 6.56 2.73 0.97
N ILE A 46 7.18 2.53 2.12
CA ILE A 46 8.05 3.51 2.79
C ILE A 46 9.41 2.86 3.00
N GLY A 47 10.42 3.32 2.28
CA GLY A 47 11.83 2.95 2.49
C GLY A 47 12.54 4.02 3.31
N SER A 48 13.21 3.64 4.39
CA SER A 48 13.91 4.55 5.29
C SER A 48 15.35 4.12 5.51
N CYS A 49 16.31 5.00 5.23
CA CYS A 49 17.69 4.84 5.70
C CYS A 49 17.90 5.59 7.01
N ILE A 50 18.66 4.99 7.92
CA ILE A 50 18.96 5.51 9.25
C ILE A 50 20.48 5.60 9.40
N GLY A 51 20.97 6.70 9.94
CA GLY A 51 22.40 6.94 10.03
C GLY A 51 22.77 7.98 11.08
N ASP A 52 24.05 8.32 11.10
CA ASP A 52 24.64 9.24 12.07
C ASP A 52 24.30 8.85 13.52
N TYR A 53 24.54 7.58 13.83
CA TYR A 53 24.40 7.08 15.20
C TYR A 53 25.50 7.67 16.08
N ARG A 54 25.10 8.34 17.14
CA ARG A 54 26.01 8.96 18.12
C ARG A 54 25.72 8.43 19.50
N ASP A 55 26.76 8.29 20.31
CA ASP A 55 26.60 7.98 21.71
C ASP A 55 26.01 9.18 22.45
N VAL A 56 24.87 8.96 23.09
CA VAL A 56 24.21 9.90 23.98
C VAL A 56 23.92 9.12 25.26
N ASP A 57 24.69 9.40 26.31
CA ASP A 57 24.60 8.74 27.61
C ASP A 57 24.70 7.20 27.54
N GLY A 58 25.61 6.69 26.71
CA GLY A 58 25.82 5.25 26.53
C GLY A 58 24.80 4.56 25.62
N VAL A 59 23.93 5.32 24.95
CA VAL A 59 22.96 4.82 23.97
C VAL A 59 23.26 5.40 22.60
N LEU A 60 23.29 4.54 21.57
CA LEU A 60 23.51 4.97 20.19
C LEU A 60 22.19 5.49 19.58
N ILE A 61 22.10 6.80 19.37
CA ILE A 61 20.92 7.48 18.83
C ILE A 61 21.20 7.90 17.39
N ALA A 62 20.31 7.56 16.46
CA ALA A 62 20.37 8.04 15.09
C ALA A 62 20.02 9.53 15.02
N HIS A 63 20.95 10.36 14.55
CA HIS A 63 20.71 11.79 14.34
C HIS A 63 20.34 12.13 12.89
N GLN A 64 20.43 11.16 11.97
CA GLN A 64 20.07 11.36 10.57
C GLN A 64 19.27 10.20 10.02
N GLY A 65 18.47 10.50 9.02
CA GLY A 65 17.76 9.52 8.22
C GLY A 65 17.12 10.18 7.01
N ARG A 66 16.70 9.35 6.06
CA ARG A 66 15.90 9.77 4.93
C ARG A 66 14.86 8.70 4.64
N SER A 67 13.62 9.13 4.47
CA SER A 67 12.52 8.27 4.05
C SER A 67 12.05 8.66 2.66
N ILE A 68 11.69 7.66 1.86
CA ILE A 68 11.03 7.80 0.57
C ILE A 68 9.72 7.02 0.66
N ALA A 69 8.61 7.71 0.42
CA ALA A 69 7.28 7.11 0.40
C ALA A 69 6.74 7.09 -1.03
N THR A 70 6.25 5.94 -1.46
CA THR A 70 5.59 5.74 -2.74
C THR A 70 4.17 5.26 -2.48
N VAL A 71 3.20 5.88 -3.14
CA VAL A 71 1.79 5.51 -3.06
C VAL A 71 1.31 5.12 -4.45
N PHE A 72 0.74 3.93 -4.58
CA PHE A 72 0.25 3.37 -5.83
C PHE A 72 -1.22 2.94 -5.68
N ARG A 73 -2.07 3.34 -6.64
CA ARG A 73 -3.48 2.95 -6.72
C ARG A 73 -3.68 1.98 -7.89
N PHE A 74 -4.41 0.89 -7.66
CA PHE A 74 -4.80 -0.05 -8.72
C PHE A 74 -6.18 -0.67 -8.48
N GLY A 75 -6.76 -1.27 -9.52
CA GLY A 75 -7.98 -2.08 -9.42
C GLY A 75 -9.31 -1.38 -9.69
N GLU A 76 -9.41 -0.52 -10.71
CA GLU A 76 -10.72 -0.15 -11.28
C GLU A 76 -11.28 -1.35 -12.05
N LEU A 77 -12.02 -2.23 -11.36
CA LEU A 77 -12.87 -3.21 -12.03
C LEU A 77 -14.17 -2.52 -12.40
N SER A 78 -14.26 -2.02 -13.63
CA SER A 78 -15.55 -1.76 -14.25
C SER A 78 -16.28 -3.10 -14.33
N MET A 79 -17.26 -3.31 -13.44
CA MET A 79 -18.15 -4.46 -13.56
C MET A 79 -18.94 -4.26 -14.86
N GLN A 80 -18.60 -5.01 -15.91
CA GLN A 80 -19.43 -5.03 -17.12
C GLN A 80 -20.81 -5.58 -16.73
N PRO A 81 -21.93 -4.91 -17.08
CA PRO A 81 -23.24 -5.48 -16.87
C PRO A 81 -23.34 -6.76 -17.73
N GLN A 82 -23.62 -7.89 -17.08
CA GLN A 82 -23.99 -9.10 -17.80
C GLN A 82 -25.34 -8.83 -18.47
N GLN A 83 -25.29 -8.50 -19.76
CA GLN A 83 -26.47 -8.23 -20.57
C GLN A 83 -27.21 -9.55 -20.81
N GLU A 84 -28.13 -9.91 -19.90
CA GLU A 84 -29.11 -10.95 -20.13
C GLU A 84 -30.10 -10.45 -21.19
N SER A 85 -29.91 -10.92 -22.43
CA SER A 85 -30.88 -10.75 -23.51
C SER A 85 -32.09 -11.65 -23.28
N ASN A 86 -33.02 -11.23 -22.42
CA ASN A 86 -34.36 -11.83 -22.39
C ASN A 86 -35.19 -11.29 -23.56
N GLY A 87 -35.02 -11.91 -24.72
CA GLY A 87 -35.91 -11.76 -25.86
C GLY A 87 -37.30 -12.28 -25.52
N ARG A 88 -38.20 -11.37 -25.12
CA ARG A 88 -39.65 -11.56 -25.26
C ARG A 88 -39.97 -11.65 -26.75
N ILE A 89 -40.39 -12.82 -27.22
CA ILE A 89 -41.14 -12.96 -28.46
C ILE A 89 -42.61 -13.12 -28.08
N LEU A 90 -43.45 -12.44 -28.86
CA LEU A 90 -44.79 -11.94 -28.58
C LEU A 90 -45.84 -13.06 -28.61
N GLU A 91 -46.88 -12.94 -27.77
CA GLU A 91 -48.17 -13.56 -28.06
C GLU A 91 -48.87 -12.76 -29.17
N HIS A 92 -49.27 -13.45 -30.24
CA HIS A 92 -50.56 -13.31 -30.94
C HIS A 92 -50.73 -14.42 -31.99
#